data_AF-A0A7R7WEC2-F1
#
_entry.id   AF-A0A7R7WEC2-F1
#
_cell.length_a   1.000
_cell.length_b   1.000
_cell.length_c   1.000
_cell.angle_alpha   90.00
_cell.angle_beta   90.00
_cell.angle_gamma   90.00
#
_symmetry.space_group_name_H-M   'P 1'
#
loop_
_entity.id
_entity.type
_entity.pdbx_description
1 polymer ?
#
loop_
_entity_poly.entity_id
_entity_poly.type
_entity_poly.pdbx_seq_one_letter_code
_entity_poly.pdbx_strand_id
1 'polypeptide(L)'
;MEVTPFFWLLVCWHLVRRTLRLYGYWRMNPLPVPDNPRMRPDCVSVLIPTIGAPADLIPPLYTMLDNNPKEIIFVTTAALIREMRAVLQKFIPKEQLHKIHALDIPLPNKRNQLMRGIQAAAGEVIVLADDDVYWSKNLLQQVLGVLELEPEVGGVTTQEEAHGLDARSPETITFWEALEARRLSMRNIDIAASSWLDGSQTVLTGRTAAYRACILKDPHYLSAFTNEYFLWRYRMHCGDDQFTTRWLLNHGWKTRMQTGAMIYCEALNDSRHVKQTLRWARNGKISSLKRFFGSKRMWKRYPWLAITTSRTVLSMVLQLWRLSFVVYIFSNPWLLIERIVGLRLTFWIGFYVPLLVEHVAYGVVHRWYFRHLGAQILKDFIQQYFVSVYTTLTLHANHWGSREV
;
A
#
# COMPACT_ATOMS: atom_id res chain seq x y z
N MET A 1 -1.37 -7.57 41.46
CA MET A 1 -1.16 -6.26 40.77
C MET A 1 -2.50 -5.67 40.37
N GLU A 2 -2.89 -4.54 40.94
CA GLU A 2 -4.06 -3.76 40.53
C GLU A 2 -3.90 -3.26 39.08
N VAL A 3 -4.98 -3.29 38.30
CA VAL A 3 -4.97 -2.70 36.95
C VAL A 3 -5.04 -1.20 37.10
N THR A 4 -4.02 -0.52 36.61
CA THR A 4 -3.96 0.94 36.68
C THR A 4 -5.03 1.55 35.77
N PRO A 5 -5.58 2.74 36.11
CA PRO A 5 -6.47 3.49 35.21
C PRO A 5 -5.88 3.70 33.81
N PHE A 6 -4.55 3.83 33.74
CA PHE A 6 -3.81 3.94 32.48
C PHE A 6 -3.99 2.72 31.57
N PHE A 7 -4.00 1.50 32.12
CA PHE A 7 -4.26 0.29 31.32
C PHE A 7 -5.65 0.33 30.69
N TRP A 8 -6.68 0.70 31.45
CA TRP A 8 -8.04 0.79 30.93
C TRP A 8 -8.16 1.86 29.85
N LEU A 9 -7.50 3.00 30.04
CA LEU A 9 -7.41 4.04 29.01
C LEU A 9 -6.81 3.50 27.70
N LEU A 10 -5.74 2.70 27.77
CA LEU A 10 -5.12 2.08 26.59
C LEU A 10 -6.04 1.06 25.89
N VAL A 11 -6.73 0.22 26.66
CA VAL A 11 -7.69 -0.76 26.12
C VAL A 11 -8.87 -0.03 25.45
N CYS A 12 -9.49 0.93 26.15
CA CYS A 12 -10.59 1.72 25.61
C CYS A 12 -10.15 2.47 24.34
N TRP A 13 -8.98 3.11 24.35
CA TRP A 13 -8.43 3.77 23.18
C TRP A 13 -8.22 2.81 22.01
N HIS A 14 -7.66 1.61 22.27
CA HIS A 14 -7.45 0.59 21.26
C HIS A 14 -8.77 0.16 20.61
N LEU A 15 -9.79 -0.09 21.43
CA LEU A 15 -11.12 -0.52 20.98
C LEU A 15 -11.84 0.59 20.22
N VAL A 16 -11.90 1.82 20.75
CA VAL A 16 -12.53 2.97 20.08
C VAL A 16 -11.92 3.20 18.71
N ARG A 17 -10.59 3.25 18.61
CA ARG A 17 -9.89 3.40 17.34
C ARG A 17 -10.23 2.26 16.37
N ARG A 18 -10.31 1.02 16.85
CA ARG A 18 -10.65 -0.12 16.02
C ARG A 18 -12.09 -0.05 15.50
N THR A 19 -13.02 0.33 16.36
CA THR A 19 -14.42 0.55 16.00
C THR A 19 -14.55 1.67 14.97
N LEU A 20 -13.88 2.81 15.17
CA LEU A 20 -13.86 3.91 14.20
C LEU A 20 -13.29 3.47 12.85
N ARG A 21 -12.23 2.67 12.85
CA ARG A 21 -11.68 2.10 11.63
C ARG A 21 -12.73 1.24 10.90
N LEU A 22 -13.34 0.28 11.59
CA LEU A 22 -14.31 -0.62 10.98
C LEU A 22 -15.57 0.12 10.53
N TYR A 23 -16.00 1.11 11.31
CA TYR A 23 -17.11 1.98 10.96
C TYR A 23 -16.80 2.79 9.69
N GLY A 24 -15.63 3.43 9.61
CA GLY A 24 -15.23 4.15 8.40
C GLY A 24 -15.15 3.26 7.16
N TYR A 25 -14.65 2.03 7.30
CA TYR A 25 -14.68 1.03 6.23
C TYR A 25 -16.12 0.69 5.81
N TRP A 26 -17.00 0.38 6.76
CA TRP A 26 -18.39 0.02 6.50
C TRP A 26 -19.20 1.18 5.87
N ARG A 27 -18.88 2.42 6.21
CA ARG A 27 -19.53 3.61 5.64
C ARG A 27 -18.97 4.00 4.27
N MET A 28 -17.84 3.44 3.87
CA MET A 28 -17.22 3.76 2.59
C MET A 28 -17.94 3.06 1.45
N ASN A 29 -18.76 3.82 0.73
CA ASN A 29 -19.44 3.36 -0.48
C ASN A 29 -18.70 3.83 -1.74
N PRO A 30 -18.82 3.10 -2.85
CA PRO A 30 -18.27 3.54 -4.12
C PRO A 30 -18.92 4.87 -4.50
N LEU A 31 -18.11 5.83 -4.94
CA LEU A 31 -18.65 7.03 -5.54
C LEU A 31 -19.22 6.66 -6.92
N PRO A 32 -20.42 7.12 -7.27
CA PRO A 32 -20.98 6.84 -8.58
C PRO A 32 -20.15 7.50 -9.68
N VAL A 33 -20.16 6.89 -10.87
CA VAL A 33 -19.68 7.56 -12.08
C VAL A 33 -20.74 8.61 -12.47
N PRO A 34 -20.36 9.85 -12.80
CA PRO A 34 -21.31 10.86 -13.28
C PRO A 34 -22.09 10.36 -14.50
N ASP A 35 -23.38 10.71 -14.61
CA ASP A 35 -24.22 10.32 -15.75
C ASP A 35 -23.70 10.88 -17.08
N ASN A 36 -23.14 12.10 -17.03
CA ASN A 36 -22.51 12.77 -18.18
C ASN A 36 -21.06 13.11 -17.83
N PRO A 37 -20.13 12.14 -17.91
CA PRO A 37 -18.74 12.33 -17.49
C PRO A 37 -18.01 13.23 -18.48
N ARG A 38 -17.39 14.30 -17.97
CA ARG A 38 -16.46 15.16 -18.73
C ARG A 38 -15.10 14.50 -18.85
N MET A 39 -14.64 13.86 -17.78
CA MET A 39 -13.39 13.10 -17.79
C MET A 39 -13.63 11.69 -18.31
N ARG A 40 -12.95 11.31 -19.39
CA ARG A 40 -13.06 10.00 -20.03
C ARG A 40 -11.71 9.28 -20.03
N PRO A 41 -11.67 7.94 -20.19
CA PRO A 41 -10.41 7.19 -20.18
C PRO A 41 -9.36 7.68 -21.19
N ASP A 42 -9.77 8.32 -22.28
CA ASP A 42 -8.91 8.93 -23.29
C ASP A 42 -8.16 10.21 -22.83
N CYS A 43 -8.40 10.68 -21.59
CA CYS A 43 -7.60 11.73 -20.96
C CYS A 43 -6.50 11.16 -20.03
N VAL A 44 -6.38 9.84 -19.92
CA VAL A 44 -5.50 9.15 -18.97
C VAL A 44 -4.21 8.65 -19.63
N SER A 45 -3.06 9.01 -19.06
CA SER A 45 -1.79 8.32 -19.32
C SER A 45 -1.52 7.31 -18.21
N VAL A 46 -1.35 6.04 -18.58
CA VAL A 46 -0.94 5.00 -17.63
C VAL A 46 0.58 4.89 -17.66
N LEU A 47 1.23 4.90 -16.51
CA LEU A 47 2.69 4.85 -16.37
C LEU A 47 3.09 3.61 -15.59
N ILE A 48 3.89 2.76 -16.23
CA ILE A 48 4.33 1.46 -15.70
C ILE A 48 5.86 1.41 -15.65
N PRO A 49 6.49 1.61 -14.48
CA PRO A 49 7.92 1.38 -14.32
C PRO A 49 8.20 -0.12 -14.16
N THR A 50 9.07 -0.69 -15.00
CA THR A 50 9.36 -2.13 -14.97
C THR A 50 10.85 -2.45 -15.09
N ILE A 51 11.28 -3.48 -14.37
CA ILE A 51 12.60 -4.12 -14.46
C ILE A 51 12.47 -5.65 -14.58
N GLY A 52 11.24 -6.14 -14.78
CA GLY A 52 10.92 -7.56 -14.91
C GLY A 52 11.12 -8.07 -16.32
N ALA A 53 10.82 -9.35 -16.54
CA ALA A 53 10.84 -9.92 -17.88
C ALA A 53 9.67 -9.32 -18.68
N PRO A 54 9.93 -8.72 -19.86
CA PRO A 54 8.87 -8.09 -20.64
C PRO A 54 7.72 -9.01 -21.06
N ALA A 55 7.89 -10.33 -21.08
CA ALA A 55 6.81 -11.26 -21.41
C ALA A 55 5.74 -11.34 -20.30
N ASP A 56 6.15 -11.23 -19.04
CA ASP A 56 5.27 -11.44 -17.88
C ASP A 56 4.22 -10.32 -17.74
N LEU A 57 4.47 -9.14 -18.31
CA LEU A 57 3.54 -7.99 -18.26
C LEU A 57 2.41 -8.08 -19.29
N ILE A 58 2.50 -8.97 -20.29
CA ILE A 58 1.53 -9.02 -21.40
C ILE A 58 0.10 -9.33 -20.89
N PRO A 59 -0.13 -10.35 -20.04
CA PRO A 59 -1.47 -10.64 -19.55
C PRO A 59 -2.08 -9.47 -18.74
N PRO A 60 -1.38 -8.86 -17.75
CA PRO A 60 -1.88 -7.66 -17.07
C PRO A 60 -2.15 -6.48 -18.03
N LEU A 61 -1.26 -6.24 -19.00
CA LEU A 61 -1.36 -5.14 -19.95
C LEU A 61 -2.66 -5.17 -20.76
N TYR A 62 -3.16 -6.34 -21.16
CA TYR A 62 -4.44 -6.44 -21.85
C TYR A 62 -5.60 -5.86 -21.02
N THR A 63 -5.64 -6.12 -19.71
CA THR A 63 -6.69 -5.57 -18.84
C THR A 63 -6.61 -4.05 -18.71
N MET A 64 -5.40 -3.47 -18.80
CA MET A 64 -5.21 -2.02 -18.82
C MET A 64 -5.63 -1.41 -20.17
N LEU A 65 -5.32 -2.09 -21.28
CA LEU A 65 -5.74 -1.68 -22.63
C LEU A 65 -7.26 -1.71 -22.80
N ASP A 66 -7.94 -2.70 -22.21
CA ASP A 66 -9.40 -2.82 -22.22
C ASP A 66 -10.10 -1.64 -21.52
N ASN A 67 -9.40 -0.94 -20.63
CA ASN A 67 -9.88 0.30 -20.02
C ASN A 67 -9.76 1.52 -20.96
N ASN A 68 -9.22 1.35 -22.16
CA ASN A 68 -9.09 2.37 -23.22
C ASN A 68 -8.39 3.68 -22.79
N PRO A 69 -7.21 3.63 -22.16
CA PRO A 69 -6.46 4.83 -21.85
C PRO A 69 -6.06 5.59 -23.13
N LYS A 70 -5.66 6.86 -22.96
CA LYS A 70 -5.02 7.66 -24.01
C LYS A 70 -3.75 7.00 -24.51
N GLU A 71 -2.91 6.61 -23.56
CA GLU A 71 -1.59 6.05 -23.78
C GLU A 71 -1.14 5.22 -22.57
N ILE A 72 -0.26 4.27 -22.81
CA ILE A 72 0.45 3.49 -21.79
C ILE A 72 1.95 3.69 -22.01
N ILE A 73 2.62 4.21 -20.99
CA ILE A 73 4.04 4.53 -21.02
C ILE A 73 4.77 3.52 -20.13
N PHE A 74 5.52 2.64 -20.76
CA PHE A 74 6.50 1.80 -20.09
C PHE A 74 7.80 2.57 -19.91
N VAL A 75 8.36 2.54 -18.70
CA VAL A 75 9.71 3.05 -18.46
C VAL A 75 10.54 1.91 -17.89
N THR A 76 11.52 1.45 -18.66
CA THR A 76 12.41 0.35 -18.27
C THR A 76 13.88 0.80 -18.29
N THR A 77 14.82 -0.13 -18.22
CA THR A 77 16.26 0.17 -18.32
C THR A 77 16.75 0.08 -19.77
N ALA A 78 17.84 0.77 -20.08
CA ALA A 78 18.49 0.70 -21.39
C ALA A 78 18.84 -0.74 -21.81
N ALA A 79 19.07 -1.64 -20.85
CA ALA A 79 19.34 -3.05 -21.10
C ALA A 79 18.09 -3.82 -21.60
N LEU A 80 16.90 -3.46 -21.14
CA LEU A 80 15.65 -4.19 -21.42
C LEU A 80 14.80 -3.57 -22.53
N ILE A 81 15.12 -2.35 -22.98
CA ILE A 81 14.26 -1.60 -23.92
C ILE A 81 14.08 -2.30 -25.27
N ARG A 82 15.11 -2.99 -25.78
CA ARG A 82 15.05 -3.72 -27.05
C ARG A 82 14.11 -4.92 -26.95
N GLU A 83 14.26 -5.70 -25.89
CA GLU A 83 13.39 -6.86 -25.61
C GLU A 83 11.94 -6.41 -25.38
N MET A 84 11.74 -5.35 -24.60
CA MET A 84 10.41 -4.75 -24.37
C MET A 84 9.72 -4.39 -25.70
N ARG A 85 10.41 -3.70 -26.60
CA ARG A 85 9.85 -3.34 -27.91
C ARG A 85 9.51 -4.57 -28.76
N ALA A 86 10.37 -5.59 -28.76
CA ALA A 86 10.14 -6.82 -29.49
C ALA A 86 8.93 -7.58 -28.96
N VAL A 87 8.78 -7.69 -27.64
CA VAL A 87 7.65 -8.36 -26.99
C VAL A 87 6.35 -7.59 -27.25
N LEU A 88 6.34 -6.26 -27.11
CA LEU A 88 5.18 -5.44 -27.43
C LEU A 88 4.76 -5.59 -28.90
N GLN A 89 5.70 -5.56 -29.84
CA GLN A 89 5.41 -5.76 -31.27
C GLN A 89 4.87 -7.16 -31.60
N LYS A 90 5.32 -8.18 -30.85
CA LYS A 90 4.91 -9.56 -31.07
C LYS A 90 3.52 -9.84 -30.53
N PHE A 91 3.21 -9.34 -29.34
CA PHE A 91 2.00 -9.74 -28.62
C PHE A 91 0.89 -8.71 -28.62
N ILE A 92 1.15 -7.42 -28.92
CA ILE A 92 0.10 -6.39 -28.92
C ILE A 92 -0.43 -6.19 -30.35
N PRO A 93 -1.77 -6.17 -30.53
CA PRO A 93 -2.38 -5.86 -31.83
C PRO A 93 -1.90 -4.52 -32.39
N LYS A 94 -1.69 -4.46 -33.70
CA LYS A 94 -1.19 -3.24 -34.37
C LYS A 94 -2.10 -2.04 -34.12
N GLU A 95 -3.41 -2.26 -34.03
CA GLU A 95 -4.40 -1.22 -33.76
C GLU A 95 -4.28 -0.64 -32.34
N GLN A 96 -3.65 -1.34 -31.40
CA GLN A 96 -3.45 -0.86 -30.02
C GLN A 96 -2.02 -0.41 -29.76
N LEU A 97 -1.05 -0.89 -30.54
CA LEU A 97 0.38 -0.61 -30.36
C LEU A 97 0.70 0.90 -30.42
N HIS A 98 -0.05 1.68 -31.20
CA HIS A 98 0.15 3.13 -31.29
C HIS A 98 -0.11 3.90 -29.98
N LYS A 99 -0.85 3.29 -29.03
CA LYS A 99 -1.08 3.85 -27.69
C LYS A 99 0.05 3.53 -26.72
N ILE A 100 1.01 2.69 -27.09
CA ILE A 100 2.04 2.21 -26.17
C ILE A 100 3.38 2.88 -26.49
N HIS A 101 4.00 3.46 -25.47
CA HIS A 101 5.29 4.09 -25.54
C HIS A 101 6.27 3.39 -24.61
N ALA A 102 7.45 3.04 -25.13
CA ALA A 102 8.52 2.42 -24.36
C ALA A 102 9.72 3.37 -24.27
N LEU A 103 9.99 3.84 -23.05
CA LEU A 103 11.10 4.71 -22.69
C LEU A 103 12.11 3.95 -21.83
N ASP A 104 13.34 4.41 -21.82
CA ASP A 104 14.41 3.86 -21.01
C ASP A 104 15.08 4.91 -20.12
N ILE A 105 15.72 4.42 -19.07
CA ILE A 105 16.71 5.14 -18.27
C ILE A 105 17.98 4.30 -18.14
N PRO A 106 19.15 4.90 -17.84
CA PRO A 106 20.41 4.15 -17.81
C PRO A 106 20.46 3.03 -16.77
N LEU A 107 19.95 3.27 -15.55
CA LEU A 107 20.06 2.37 -14.41
C LEU A 107 18.71 2.23 -13.68
N PRO A 108 18.40 1.06 -13.09
CA PRO A 108 17.12 0.80 -12.44
C PRO A 108 16.92 1.71 -11.22
N ASN A 109 15.85 2.51 -11.24
CA ASN A 109 15.44 3.37 -10.15
C ASN A 109 13.97 3.79 -10.34
N LYS A 110 13.05 3.25 -9.53
CA LYS A 110 11.61 3.50 -9.67
C LYS A 110 11.25 4.98 -9.74
N ARG A 111 11.83 5.82 -8.87
CA ARG A 111 11.51 7.26 -8.86
C ARG A 111 12.00 7.96 -10.13
N ASN A 112 13.18 7.61 -10.65
CA ASN A 112 13.66 8.17 -11.91
C ASN A 112 12.86 7.66 -13.10
N GLN A 113 12.45 6.38 -13.10
CA GLN A 113 11.56 5.81 -14.12
C GLN A 113 10.21 6.55 -14.12
N LEU A 114 9.63 6.73 -12.94
CA LEU A 114 8.39 7.48 -12.76
C LEU A 114 8.54 8.94 -13.21
N MET A 115 9.61 9.64 -12.83
CA MET A 115 9.87 11.01 -13.27
C MET A 115 9.92 11.09 -14.81
N ARG A 116 10.70 10.20 -15.45
CA ARG A 116 10.84 10.18 -16.91
C ARG A 116 9.49 9.97 -17.61
N GLY A 117 8.66 9.08 -17.07
CA GLY A 117 7.32 8.82 -17.58
C GLY A 117 6.35 9.97 -17.36
N ILE A 118 6.35 10.59 -16.16
CA ILE A 118 5.51 11.76 -15.85
C ILE A 118 5.80 12.92 -16.80
N GLN A 119 7.08 13.14 -17.14
CA GLN A 119 7.49 14.18 -18.10
C GLN A 119 7.01 13.88 -19.53
N ALA A 120 6.88 12.61 -19.90
CA ALA A 120 6.44 12.19 -21.23
C ALA A 120 4.91 12.11 -21.36
N ALA A 121 4.19 11.89 -20.26
CA ALA A 121 2.74 11.75 -20.25
C ALA A 121 2.03 12.98 -20.84
N ALA A 122 1.04 12.76 -21.69
CA ALA A 122 0.22 13.79 -22.34
C ALA A 122 -1.23 13.85 -21.81
N GLY A 123 -1.59 12.99 -20.85
CA GLY A 123 -2.88 12.96 -20.19
C GLY A 123 -3.07 14.06 -19.15
N GLU A 124 -4.34 14.35 -18.86
CA GLU A 124 -4.77 15.24 -17.77
C GLU A 124 -4.76 14.51 -16.42
N VAL A 125 -4.85 13.19 -16.47
CA VAL A 125 -4.69 12.28 -15.33
C VAL A 125 -3.56 11.31 -15.64
N ILE A 126 -2.68 11.12 -14.66
CA ILE A 126 -1.60 10.15 -14.73
C ILE A 126 -1.91 9.04 -13.73
N VAL A 127 -2.02 7.81 -14.23
CA VAL A 127 -2.18 6.61 -13.40
C VAL A 127 -0.84 5.94 -13.26
N LEU A 128 -0.34 5.83 -12.03
CA LEU A 128 0.86 5.03 -11.73
C LEU A 128 0.41 3.61 -11.43
N ALA A 129 0.96 2.63 -12.15
CA ALA A 129 0.65 1.22 -11.96
C ALA A 129 1.91 0.34 -11.90
N ASP A 130 1.86 -0.74 -11.13
CA ASP A 130 2.88 -1.79 -11.18
C ASP A 130 2.67 -2.67 -12.44
N ASP A 131 3.64 -3.53 -12.76
CA ASP A 131 3.63 -4.39 -13.96
C ASP A 131 2.94 -5.75 -13.75
N ASP A 132 2.53 -6.05 -12.51
CA ASP A 132 1.95 -7.33 -12.06
C ASP A 132 0.48 -7.20 -11.57
N VAL A 133 -0.24 -6.19 -12.08
CA VAL A 133 -1.62 -5.88 -11.65
C VAL A 133 -2.63 -5.92 -12.79
N TYR A 134 -3.70 -6.68 -12.57
CA TYR A 134 -4.84 -6.80 -13.48
C TYR A 134 -5.92 -5.81 -13.07
N TRP A 135 -6.46 -5.07 -14.03
CA TRP A 135 -7.51 -4.09 -13.80
C TRP A 135 -8.90 -4.70 -14.02
N SER A 136 -9.85 -4.34 -13.15
CA SER A 136 -11.27 -4.59 -13.44
C SER A 136 -11.72 -3.80 -14.67
N LYS A 137 -12.83 -4.26 -15.28
CA LYS A 137 -13.52 -3.47 -16.31
C LYS A 137 -13.93 -2.12 -15.73
N ASN A 138 -13.88 -1.07 -16.53
CA ASN A 138 -14.29 0.30 -16.18
C ASN A 138 -13.55 0.93 -14.99
N LEU A 139 -12.39 0.40 -14.57
CA LEU A 139 -11.57 0.95 -13.49
C LEU A 139 -11.27 2.43 -13.73
N LEU A 140 -10.88 2.81 -14.94
CA LEU A 140 -10.60 4.22 -15.26
C LEU A 140 -11.83 5.10 -15.10
N GLN A 141 -13.01 4.66 -15.56
CA GLN A 141 -14.25 5.42 -15.41
C GLN A 141 -14.58 5.65 -13.92
N GLN A 142 -14.43 4.62 -13.09
CA GLN A 142 -14.68 4.69 -11.64
C GLN A 142 -13.74 5.69 -10.95
N VAL A 143 -12.46 5.66 -11.30
CA VAL A 143 -11.46 6.55 -10.71
C VAL A 143 -11.60 7.99 -11.19
N LEU A 144 -11.89 8.19 -12.48
CA LEU A 144 -12.15 9.50 -13.06
C LEU A 144 -13.41 10.14 -12.48
N GLY A 145 -14.45 9.35 -12.22
CA GLY A 145 -15.67 9.84 -11.57
C GLY A 145 -15.39 10.51 -10.23
N VAL A 146 -14.47 9.97 -9.42
CA VAL A 146 -14.04 10.60 -8.16
C VAL A 146 -13.33 11.93 -8.41
N LEU A 147 -12.40 11.98 -9.36
CA LEU A 147 -11.67 13.20 -9.69
C LEU A 147 -12.59 14.30 -10.27
N GLU A 148 -13.66 13.92 -10.95
CA GLU A 148 -14.63 14.87 -11.47
C GLU A 148 -15.58 15.40 -10.40
N LEU A 149 -16.09 14.52 -9.52
CA LEU A 149 -17.05 14.87 -8.48
C LEU A 149 -16.42 15.58 -7.27
N GLU A 150 -15.15 15.31 -6.97
CA GLU A 150 -14.43 15.91 -5.83
C GLU A 150 -13.20 16.69 -6.34
N PRO A 151 -13.34 17.98 -6.75
CA PRO A 151 -12.26 18.79 -7.29
C PRO A 151 -11.03 18.92 -6.38
N GLU A 152 -11.23 18.86 -5.05
CA GLU A 152 -10.15 18.94 -4.08
C GLU A 152 -9.35 17.63 -3.92
N VAL A 153 -9.80 16.53 -4.51
CA VAL A 153 -9.05 15.26 -4.53
C VAL A 153 -7.95 15.36 -5.58
N GLY A 154 -6.71 15.20 -5.14
CA GLY A 154 -5.54 15.19 -6.02
C GLY A 154 -5.05 13.79 -6.38
N GLY A 155 -5.47 12.76 -5.63
CA GLY A 155 -5.11 11.37 -5.92
C GLY A 155 -6.15 10.36 -5.44
N VAL A 156 -6.36 9.31 -6.24
CA VAL A 156 -7.35 8.25 -6.02
C VAL A 156 -6.67 6.89 -6.08
N THR A 157 -6.94 6.03 -5.09
CA THR A 157 -6.46 4.64 -5.03
C THR A 157 -7.61 3.67 -5.23
N THR A 158 -7.30 2.44 -5.60
CA THR A 158 -8.27 1.36 -5.84
C THR A 158 -8.33 0.38 -4.67
N GLN A 159 -9.31 -0.53 -4.70
CA GLN A 159 -9.27 -1.74 -3.87
C GLN A 159 -8.30 -2.76 -4.47
N GLU A 160 -7.65 -3.54 -3.61
CA GLU A 160 -6.72 -4.59 -4.01
C GLU A 160 -7.20 -5.98 -3.56
N GLU A 161 -7.08 -6.97 -4.43
CA GLU A 161 -7.36 -8.36 -4.11
C GLU A 161 -6.27 -9.29 -4.68
N ALA A 162 -6.04 -10.43 -4.02
CA ALA A 162 -5.14 -11.45 -4.54
C ALA A 162 -5.81 -12.19 -5.70
N HIS A 163 -5.11 -12.30 -6.83
CA HIS A 163 -5.68 -12.84 -8.05
C HIS A 163 -5.96 -14.35 -7.92
N GLY A 164 -7.23 -14.75 -8.11
CA GLY A 164 -7.62 -16.14 -8.38
C GLY A 164 -7.46 -17.14 -7.24
N LEU A 165 -7.20 -16.72 -6.00
CA LEU A 165 -7.00 -17.66 -4.88
C LEU A 165 -8.26 -18.45 -4.55
N ASP A 166 -9.45 -17.81 -4.53
CA ASP A 166 -10.71 -18.50 -4.23
C ASP A 166 -11.13 -19.54 -5.29
N ALA A 167 -10.58 -19.44 -6.50
CA ALA A 167 -10.84 -20.39 -7.59
C ALA A 167 -9.91 -21.62 -7.55
N ARG A 168 -8.87 -21.60 -6.71
CA ARG A 168 -7.90 -22.70 -6.58
C ARG A 168 -8.30 -23.66 -5.47
N SER A 169 -7.86 -24.91 -5.58
CA SER A 169 -8.03 -25.86 -4.48
C SER A 169 -7.26 -25.39 -3.24
N PRO A 170 -7.86 -25.40 -2.04
CA PRO A 170 -7.27 -24.85 -0.82
C PRO A 170 -5.88 -25.41 -0.46
N GLU A 171 -5.59 -26.66 -0.82
CA GLU A 171 -4.31 -27.33 -0.59
C GLU A 171 -3.17 -26.82 -1.48
N THR A 172 -3.49 -26.17 -2.60
CA THR A 172 -2.50 -25.58 -3.51
C THR A 172 -2.08 -24.18 -3.10
N ILE A 173 -2.81 -23.55 -2.18
CA ILE A 173 -2.53 -22.19 -1.72
C ILE A 173 -1.41 -22.28 -0.69
N THR A 174 -0.32 -21.56 -0.98
CA THR A 174 0.82 -21.49 -0.08
C THR A 174 0.51 -20.57 1.10
N PHE A 175 1.20 -20.76 2.22
CA PHE A 175 1.06 -19.83 3.33
C PHE A 175 1.51 -18.42 2.94
N TRP A 176 2.51 -18.27 2.04
CA TRP A 176 2.97 -16.97 1.54
C TRP A 176 1.85 -16.20 0.82
N GLU A 177 1.11 -16.88 -0.05
CA GLU A 177 -0.04 -16.30 -0.74
C GLU A 177 -1.13 -15.88 0.25
N ALA A 178 -1.38 -16.72 1.27
CA ALA A 178 -2.29 -16.38 2.34
C ALA A 178 -1.86 -15.12 3.12
N LEU A 179 -0.57 -14.99 3.45
CA LEU A 179 0.00 -13.82 4.14
C LEU A 179 -0.23 -12.54 3.32
N GLU A 180 0.01 -12.60 2.02
CA GLU A 180 -0.19 -11.49 1.11
C GLU A 180 -1.67 -11.11 0.98
N ALA A 181 -2.55 -12.07 0.68
CA ALA A 181 -3.98 -11.82 0.49
C ALA A 181 -4.62 -11.14 1.72
N ARG A 182 -4.30 -11.64 2.92
CA ARG A 182 -4.76 -11.04 4.17
C ARG A 182 -4.25 -9.61 4.37
N ARG A 183 -2.99 -9.35 3.99
CA ARG A 183 -2.38 -8.01 4.05
C ARG A 183 -3.10 -7.02 3.11
N LEU A 184 -3.46 -7.43 1.89
CA LEU A 184 -4.23 -6.62 0.95
C LEU A 184 -5.60 -6.24 1.56
N SER A 185 -6.31 -7.23 2.10
CA SER A 185 -7.59 -7.01 2.78
C SER A 185 -7.50 -6.04 3.95
N MET A 186 -6.49 -6.19 4.84
CA MET A 186 -6.27 -5.22 5.92
C MET A 186 -5.98 -3.81 5.39
N ARG A 187 -5.24 -3.72 4.30
CA ARG A 187 -4.92 -2.43 3.67
C ARG A 187 -6.17 -1.75 3.12
N ASN A 188 -7.05 -2.50 2.45
CA ASN A 188 -8.33 -1.96 1.97
C ASN A 188 -9.16 -1.38 3.12
N ILE A 189 -9.25 -2.07 4.26
CA ILE A 189 -9.96 -1.58 5.45
C ILE A 189 -9.34 -0.28 5.96
N ASP A 190 -8.01 -0.24 6.13
CA ASP A 190 -7.33 0.94 6.67
C ASP A 190 -7.44 2.15 5.72
N ILE A 191 -7.32 1.95 4.40
CA ILE A 191 -7.44 3.02 3.40
C ILE A 191 -8.89 3.51 3.30
N ALA A 192 -9.87 2.62 3.18
CA ALA A 192 -11.27 3.01 3.11
C ALA A 192 -11.70 3.81 4.34
N ALA A 193 -11.32 3.35 5.54
CA ALA A 193 -11.58 4.05 6.78
C ALA A 193 -10.99 5.46 6.79
N SER A 194 -9.74 5.61 6.37
CA SER A 194 -9.06 6.91 6.34
C SER A 194 -9.69 7.85 5.28
N SER A 195 -10.12 7.29 4.14
CA SER A 195 -10.84 8.05 3.10
C SER A 195 -12.14 8.62 3.62
N TRP A 196 -12.87 7.86 4.43
CA TRP A 196 -14.16 8.26 4.99
C TRP A 196 -14.00 9.23 6.17
N LEU A 197 -13.08 8.96 7.10
CA LEU A 197 -12.94 9.70 8.36
C LEU A 197 -12.46 11.14 8.18
N ASP A 198 -11.42 11.37 7.37
CA ASP A 198 -10.87 12.72 7.16
C ASP A 198 -10.31 12.96 5.76
N GLY A 199 -10.54 12.04 4.81
CA GLY A 199 -10.06 12.16 3.43
C GLY A 199 -8.54 12.14 3.29
N SER A 200 -7.84 11.63 4.31
CA SER A 200 -6.39 11.45 4.32
C SER A 200 -6.01 10.02 4.02
N GLN A 201 -4.74 9.81 3.65
CA GLN A 201 -4.16 8.48 3.52
C GLN A 201 -2.75 8.43 4.09
N THR A 202 -2.42 7.32 4.73
CA THR A 202 -1.02 7.02 5.05
C THR A 202 -0.23 6.69 3.77
N VAL A 203 -0.88 6.13 2.76
CA VAL A 203 -0.32 5.86 1.44
C VAL A 203 -1.47 5.58 0.46
N LEU A 204 -1.47 6.23 -0.70
CA LEU A 204 -2.15 5.77 -1.90
C LEU A 204 -1.30 4.65 -2.49
N THR A 205 -1.87 3.48 -2.74
CA THR A 205 -1.05 2.31 -3.09
C THR A 205 -0.27 2.50 -4.39
N GLY A 206 0.99 2.07 -4.41
CA GLY A 206 1.84 2.11 -5.59
C GLY A 206 1.43 1.14 -6.70
N ARG A 207 0.51 0.22 -6.43
CA ARG A 207 0.03 -0.79 -7.38
C ARG A 207 -0.85 -0.21 -8.46
N THR A 208 -1.80 0.66 -8.10
CA THR A 208 -2.58 1.47 -9.05
C THR A 208 -3.13 2.68 -8.30
N ALA A 209 -2.68 3.88 -8.71
CA ALA A 209 -3.21 5.13 -8.19
C ALA A 209 -3.24 6.21 -9.29
N ALA A 210 -4.36 6.91 -9.39
CA ALA A 210 -4.55 8.01 -10.32
C ALA A 210 -4.28 9.35 -9.64
N TYR A 211 -3.66 10.26 -10.38
CA TYR A 211 -3.31 11.59 -9.91
C TYR A 211 -3.64 12.63 -10.97
N ARG A 212 -4.02 13.84 -10.55
CA ARG A 212 -4.11 14.97 -11.48
C ARG A 212 -2.73 15.27 -12.05
N ALA A 213 -2.61 15.33 -13.37
CA ALA A 213 -1.33 15.55 -14.03
C ALA A 213 -0.67 16.87 -13.62
N CYS A 214 -1.46 17.92 -13.37
CA CYS A 214 -0.96 19.22 -12.91
C CYS A 214 -0.16 19.14 -11.61
N ILE A 215 -0.44 18.15 -10.75
CA ILE A 215 0.29 17.95 -9.48
C ILE A 215 1.62 17.25 -9.75
N LEU A 216 1.60 16.17 -10.53
CA LEU A 216 2.81 15.38 -10.78
C LEU A 216 3.78 16.08 -11.74
N LYS A 217 3.27 16.92 -12.65
CA LYS A 217 4.08 17.70 -13.58
C LYS A 217 4.62 19.00 -12.98
N ASP A 218 4.22 19.35 -11.76
CA ASP A 218 4.75 20.52 -11.06
C ASP A 218 6.30 20.40 -10.91
N PRO A 219 7.09 21.39 -11.35
CA PRO A 219 8.54 21.36 -11.24
C PRO A 219 9.05 21.19 -9.79
N HIS A 220 8.35 21.78 -8.80
CA HIS A 220 8.68 21.61 -7.39
C HIS A 220 8.40 20.18 -6.92
N TYR A 221 7.31 19.56 -7.40
CA TYR A 221 7.04 18.16 -7.11
C TYR A 221 8.15 17.27 -7.66
N LEU A 222 8.49 17.39 -8.96
CA LEU A 222 9.50 16.55 -9.61
C LEU A 222 10.88 16.68 -8.96
N SER A 223 11.27 17.92 -8.62
CA SER A 223 12.52 18.20 -7.92
C SER A 223 12.54 17.57 -6.52
N ALA A 224 11.47 17.75 -5.73
CA ALA A 224 11.39 17.18 -4.39
C ALA A 224 11.27 15.64 -4.40
N PHE A 225 10.58 15.07 -5.40
CA PHE A 225 10.36 13.63 -5.56
C PHE A 225 11.68 12.88 -5.76
N THR A 226 12.56 13.44 -6.59
CA THR A 226 13.86 12.83 -6.92
C THR A 226 14.98 13.17 -5.95
N ASN A 227 14.82 14.22 -5.14
CA ASN A 227 15.83 14.70 -4.19
C ASN A 227 15.38 14.58 -2.73
N GLU A 228 14.56 13.58 -2.40
CA GLU A 228 14.21 13.30 -1.03
C GLU A 228 15.33 12.53 -0.30
N TYR A 229 15.72 13.03 0.87
CA TYR A 229 16.68 12.36 1.76
C TYR A 229 16.04 12.00 3.10
N PHE A 230 16.44 10.86 3.67
CA PHE A 230 16.24 10.51 5.07
C PHE A 230 17.47 10.89 5.89
N LEU A 231 17.26 11.59 7.01
CA LEU A 231 18.32 12.13 7.89
C LEU A 231 19.39 12.93 7.12
N TRP A 232 19.00 13.64 6.06
CA TRP A 232 19.89 14.44 5.21
C TRP A 232 21.05 13.67 4.55
N ARG A 233 21.04 12.33 4.64
CA ARG A 233 22.15 11.46 4.22
C ARG A 233 21.71 10.39 3.24
N TYR A 234 20.60 9.72 3.52
CA TYR A 234 20.16 8.55 2.74
C TYR A 234 19.16 8.98 1.69
N ARG A 235 19.57 9.02 0.42
CA ARG A 235 18.66 9.33 -0.70
C ARG A 235 17.57 8.26 -0.80
N MET A 236 16.32 8.68 -0.93
CA MET A 236 15.18 7.78 -1.01
C MET A 236 15.02 7.28 -2.45
N HIS A 237 15.34 6.01 -2.68
CA HIS A 237 15.16 5.35 -3.99
C HIS A 237 13.80 4.64 -4.13
N CYS A 238 13.10 4.41 -3.02
CA CYS A 238 11.81 3.74 -2.96
C CYS A 238 10.80 4.54 -2.12
N GLY A 239 9.55 4.06 -2.04
CA GLY A 239 8.48 4.77 -1.33
C GLY A 239 7.98 5.99 -2.09
N ASP A 240 7.95 5.89 -3.42
CA ASP A 240 7.36 6.86 -4.34
C ASP A 240 5.91 7.18 -3.95
N ASP A 241 5.09 6.15 -3.80
CA ASP A 241 3.71 6.21 -3.30
C ASP A 241 3.54 7.03 -2.01
N GLN A 242 4.41 6.81 -1.03
CA GLN A 242 4.39 7.49 0.26
C GLN A 242 4.83 8.94 0.16
N PHE A 243 5.81 9.24 -0.70
CA PHE A 243 6.20 10.61 -0.99
C PHE A 243 5.01 11.35 -1.62
N THR A 244 4.44 10.82 -2.70
CA THR A 244 3.36 11.46 -3.45
C THR A 244 2.15 11.73 -2.58
N THR A 245 1.75 10.75 -1.78
CA THR A 245 0.66 10.91 -0.80
C THR A 245 0.95 12.02 0.19
N ARG A 246 2.17 12.08 0.73
CA ARG A 246 2.55 13.11 1.70
C ARG A 246 2.66 14.49 1.06
N TRP A 247 3.10 14.57 -0.19
CA TRP A 247 3.13 15.80 -0.98
C TRP A 247 1.72 16.36 -1.16
N LEU A 248 0.78 15.54 -1.62
CA LEU A 248 -0.63 15.91 -1.80
C LEU A 248 -1.22 16.56 -0.54
N LEU A 249 -1.13 15.86 0.59
CA LEU A 249 -1.70 16.33 1.86
C LEU A 249 -1.02 17.61 2.37
N ASN A 250 0.30 17.75 2.18
CA ASN A 250 1.02 18.97 2.53
C ASN A 250 0.68 20.17 1.63
N HIS A 251 0.25 19.92 0.39
CA HIS A 251 -0.17 20.96 -0.55
C HIS A 251 -1.68 21.20 -0.54
N GLY A 252 -2.44 20.46 0.28
CA GLY A 252 -3.85 20.75 0.58
C GLY A 252 -4.83 19.96 -0.27
N TRP A 253 -4.33 19.05 -1.08
CA TRP A 253 -5.13 18.07 -1.78
C TRP A 253 -5.66 17.02 -0.80
N LYS A 254 -6.87 16.53 -1.06
CA LYS A 254 -7.41 15.32 -0.43
C LYS A 254 -7.00 14.09 -1.24
N THR A 255 -7.19 12.95 -0.61
CA THR A 255 -6.95 11.63 -1.19
C THR A 255 -8.18 10.77 -0.99
N ARG A 256 -8.51 9.93 -1.97
CA ARG A 256 -9.72 9.09 -1.92
C ARG A 256 -9.43 7.67 -2.32
N MET A 257 -10.17 6.73 -1.77
CA MET A 257 -10.26 5.36 -2.28
C MET A 257 -11.54 5.26 -3.09
N GLN A 258 -11.47 4.68 -4.28
CA GLN A 258 -12.66 4.31 -5.03
C GLN A 258 -12.93 2.83 -4.79
N THR A 259 -13.95 2.51 -3.98
CA THR A 259 -14.27 1.11 -3.67
C THR A 259 -14.93 0.38 -4.85
N GLY A 260 -15.44 1.11 -5.84
CA GLY A 260 -15.95 0.53 -7.10
C GLY A 260 -14.86 0.17 -8.11
N ALA A 261 -13.59 0.47 -7.83
CA ALA A 261 -12.45 0.18 -8.68
C ALA A 261 -11.59 -0.91 -8.04
N MET A 262 -11.45 -2.06 -8.70
CA MET A 262 -10.73 -3.22 -8.18
C MET A 262 -9.51 -3.54 -9.04
N ILE A 263 -8.39 -3.83 -8.39
CA ILE A 263 -7.23 -4.45 -9.03
C ILE A 263 -6.96 -5.82 -8.42
N TYR A 264 -6.49 -6.74 -9.27
CA TYR A 264 -6.05 -8.07 -8.85
C TYR A 264 -4.54 -8.16 -8.97
N CYS A 265 -3.89 -8.64 -7.93
CA CYS A 265 -2.43 -8.73 -7.85
C CYS A 265 -2.03 -10.18 -7.69
N GLU A 266 -0.96 -10.60 -8.36
CA GLU A 266 -0.38 -11.91 -8.09
C GLU A 266 0.22 -11.92 -6.69
N ALA A 267 -0.22 -12.87 -5.86
CA ALA A 267 0.31 -13.03 -4.53
C ALA A 267 1.65 -13.76 -4.58
N LEU A 268 2.66 -13.23 -3.89
CA LEU A 268 3.95 -13.91 -3.80
C LEU A 268 3.79 -15.26 -3.09
N ASN A 269 4.29 -16.30 -3.74
CA ASN A 269 4.22 -17.68 -3.27
C ASN A 269 5.51 -18.15 -2.58
N ASP A 270 6.47 -17.25 -2.31
CA ASP A 270 7.77 -17.59 -1.74
C ASP A 270 8.31 -16.58 -0.71
N SER A 271 9.53 -16.87 -0.23
CA SER A 271 10.20 -16.10 0.83
C SER A 271 10.57 -14.67 0.44
N ARG A 272 10.49 -14.28 -0.84
CA ARG A 272 10.64 -12.87 -1.27
C ARG A 272 9.65 -11.96 -0.57
N HIS A 273 8.50 -12.50 -0.13
CA HIS A 273 7.51 -11.82 0.70
C HIS A 273 8.13 -11.17 1.95
N VAL A 274 9.13 -11.82 2.57
CA VAL A 274 9.83 -11.27 3.75
C VAL A 274 10.60 -10.01 3.39
N LYS A 275 11.42 -10.06 2.33
CA LYS A 275 12.21 -8.91 1.86
C LYS A 275 11.29 -7.73 1.50
N GLN A 276 10.18 -8.00 0.81
CA GLN A 276 9.21 -6.97 0.46
C GLN A 276 8.53 -6.34 1.70
N THR A 277 8.11 -7.18 2.66
CA THR A 277 7.48 -6.72 3.90
C THR A 277 8.41 -5.84 4.74
N LEU A 278 9.70 -6.22 4.83
CA LEU A 278 10.72 -5.41 5.50
C LEU A 278 10.89 -4.03 4.84
N ARG A 279 10.96 -4.00 3.50
CA ARG A 279 11.06 -2.75 2.73
C ARG A 279 9.86 -1.84 2.96
N TRP A 280 8.64 -2.37 2.86
CA TRP A 280 7.42 -1.59 3.08
C TRP A 280 7.34 -1.07 4.52
N ALA A 281 7.72 -1.88 5.50
CA ALA A 281 7.76 -1.46 6.91
C ALA A 281 8.75 -0.30 7.12
N ARG A 282 9.98 -0.38 6.59
CA ARG A 282 10.96 0.72 6.66
C ARG A 282 10.45 1.99 6.00
N ASN A 283 9.93 1.90 4.79
CA ASN A 283 9.39 3.07 4.08
C ASN A 283 8.22 3.72 4.84
N GLY A 284 7.29 2.90 5.34
CA GLY A 284 6.16 3.34 6.17
C GLY A 284 6.61 4.13 7.40
N LYS A 285 7.65 3.62 8.06
CA LYS A 285 8.26 4.22 9.23
C LYS A 285 8.95 5.55 8.92
N ILE A 286 9.78 5.60 7.88
CA ILE A 286 10.46 6.82 7.44
C ILE A 286 9.44 7.90 7.08
N SER A 287 8.41 7.57 6.30
CA SER A 287 7.39 8.54 5.93
C SER A 287 6.58 9.00 7.14
N SER A 288 6.30 8.11 8.09
CA SER A 288 5.63 8.48 9.35
C SER A 288 6.45 9.47 10.17
N LEU A 289 7.76 9.26 10.31
CA LEU A 289 8.66 10.20 10.99
C LEU A 289 8.66 11.57 10.28
N LYS A 290 8.79 11.58 8.95
CA LYS A 290 8.75 12.81 8.14
C LYS A 290 7.42 13.55 8.29
N ARG A 291 6.29 12.86 8.35
CA ARG A 291 4.97 13.46 8.60
C ARG A 291 4.87 14.05 10.00
N PHE A 292 5.25 13.26 10.99
CA PHE A 292 5.15 13.62 12.40
C PHE A 292 5.89 14.92 12.70
N PHE A 293 7.14 15.05 12.23
CA PHE A 293 7.96 16.24 12.48
C PHE A 293 7.80 17.36 11.43
N GLY A 294 7.39 17.04 10.20
CA GLY A 294 7.40 17.99 9.09
C GLY A 294 6.03 18.51 8.63
N SER A 295 4.92 17.83 8.95
CA SER A 295 3.60 18.19 8.41
C SER A 295 2.74 18.96 9.41
N LYS A 296 2.78 20.29 9.35
CA LYS A 296 1.86 21.14 10.13
C LYS A 296 0.40 20.95 9.71
N ARG A 297 0.14 20.66 8.43
CA ARG A 297 -1.22 20.44 7.92
C ARG A 297 -1.85 19.15 8.44
N MET A 298 -1.06 18.08 8.60
CA MET A 298 -1.53 16.83 9.22
C MET A 298 -2.18 17.10 10.58
N TRP A 299 -1.46 17.78 11.47
CA TRP A 299 -1.94 18.06 12.83
C TRP A 299 -3.20 18.94 12.88
N LYS A 300 -3.39 19.82 11.89
CA LYS A 300 -4.52 20.75 11.84
C LYS A 300 -5.75 20.21 11.13
N ARG A 301 -5.57 19.37 10.10
CA ARG A 301 -6.65 19.02 9.15
C ARG A 301 -7.00 17.53 9.13
N TYR A 302 -6.09 16.66 9.53
CA TYR A 302 -6.24 15.21 9.37
C TYR A 302 -6.06 14.49 10.72
N PRO A 303 -7.08 14.52 11.61
CA PRO A 303 -6.98 13.95 12.95
C PRO A 303 -6.74 12.43 12.92
N TRP A 304 -7.34 11.71 11.98
CA TRP A 304 -7.14 10.27 11.85
C TRP A 304 -5.73 9.94 11.36
N LEU A 305 -5.22 10.71 10.40
CA LEU A 305 -3.82 10.60 9.98
C LEU A 305 -2.84 10.89 11.12
N ALA A 306 -3.12 11.92 11.92
CA ALA A 306 -2.30 12.28 13.06
C ALA A 306 -2.25 11.13 14.09
N ILE A 307 -3.39 10.51 14.38
CA ILE A 307 -3.49 9.34 15.28
C ILE A 307 -2.69 8.15 14.73
N THR A 308 -2.89 7.78 13.47
CA THR A 308 -2.23 6.62 12.84
C THR A 308 -0.72 6.82 12.69
N THR A 309 -0.29 8.03 12.35
CA THR A 309 1.13 8.42 12.28
C THR A 309 1.78 8.40 13.67
N SER A 310 1.13 9.01 14.66
CA SER A 310 1.62 9.04 16.05
C SER A 310 1.77 7.64 16.62
N ARG A 311 0.79 6.75 16.36
CA ARG A 311 0.88 5.33 16.74
C ARG A 311 2.11 4.67 16.13
N THR A 312 2.41 4.92 14.86
CA THR A 312 3.56 4.31 14.18
C THR A 312 4.87 4.79 14.79
N VAL A 313 5.01 6.10 15.04
CA VAL A 313 6.20 6.70 15.67
C VAL A 313 6.35 6.22 17.12
N LEU A 314 5.28 6.28 17.92
CA LEU A 314 5.29 5.80 19.30
C LEU A 314 5.62 4.31 19.38
N SER A 315 5.11 3.51 18.44
CA SER A 315 5.43 2.09 18.36
C SER A 315 6.93 1.86 18.21
N MET A 316 7.67 2.68 17.45
CA MET A 316 9.13 2.55 17.29
C MET A 316 9.86 2.65 18.63
N VAL A 317 9.42 3.55 19.51
CA VAL A 317 10.03 3.77 20.83
C VAL A 317 9.60 2.67 21.81
N LEU A 318 8.30 2.37 21.86
CA LEU A 318 7.75 1.37 22.79
C LEU A 318 8.12 -0.08 22.46
N GLN A 319 8.71 -0.34 21.29
CA GLN A 319 9.14 -1.67 20.87
C GLN A 319 10.20 -2.27 21.79
N LEU A 320 11.13 -1.48 22.33
CA LEU A 320 12.15 -1.98 23.27
C LEU A 320 11.51 -2.46 24.58
N TRP A 321 10.52 -1.71 25.08
CA TRP A 321 9.72 -2.12 26.24
C TRP A 321 8.94 -3.41 25.97
N ARG A 322 8.38 -3.58 24.77
CA ARG A 322 7.71 -4.83 24.38
C ARG A 322 8.66 -6.03 24.32
N LEU A 323 9.90 -5.84 23.88
CA LEU A 323 10.90 -6.91 23.91
C LEU A 323 11.28 -7.29 25.34
N SER A 324 11.44 -6.32 26.25
CA SER A 324 11.69 -6.63 27.66
C SER A 324 10.55 -7.43 28.29
N PHE A 325 9.31 -7.22 27.83
CA PHE A 325 8.17 -8.03 28.24
C PHE A 325 8.26 -9.47 27.75
N VAL A 326 8.66 -9.70 26.49
CA VAL A 326 8.90 -11.07 25.98
C VAL A 326 10.00 -11.76 26.79
N VAL A 327 11.12 -11.07 27.05
CA VAL A 327 12.20 -11.60 27.90
C VAL A 327 11.68 -11.92 29.31
N TYR A 328 10.84 -11.07 29.89
CA TYR A 328 10.21 -11.32 31.18
C TYR A 328 9.31 -12.56 31.16
N ILE A 329 8.48 -12.76 30.14
CA ILE A 329 7.64 -13.96 30.03
C ILE A 329 8.50 -15.23 29.99
N PHE A 330 9.60 -15.22 29.22
CA PHE A 330 10.45 -16.39 29.01
C PHE A 330 11.60 -16.56 30.01
N SER A 331 11.84 -15.60 30.92
CA SER A 331 12.99 -15.68 31.85
C SER A 331 12.89 -16.78 32.89
N ASN A 332 11.69 -17.32 33.14
CA ASN A 332 11.49 -18.45 34.02
C ASN A 332 10.44 -19.41 33.42
N PRO A 333 10.84 -20.56 32.85
CA PRO A 333 9.93 -21.54 32.26
C PRO A 333 8.87 -22.06 33.23
N TRP A 334 9.19 -22.18 34.52
CA TRP A 334 8.28 -22.68 35.55
C TRP A 334 7.12 -21.70 35.82
N LEU A 335 7.36 -20.41 35.60
CA LEU A 335 6.35 -19.36 35.73
C LEU A 335 5.73 -19.01 34.38
N LEU A 336 6.02 -19.74 33.29
CA LEU A 336 5.56 -19.36 31.95
C LEU A 336 4.04 -19.32 31.87
N ILE A 337 3.36 -20.37 32.34
CA ILE A 337 1.90 -20.44 32.37
C ILE A 337 1.35 -19.36 33.29
N GLU A 338 1.91 -19.19 34.48
CA GLU A 338 1.48 -18.14 35.42
C GLU A 338 1.69 -16.74 34.84
N ARG A 339 2.78 -16.48 34.12
CA ARG A 339 3.07 -15.17 33.52
C ARG A 339 2.22 -14.91 32.28
N ILE A 340 1.87 -15.93 31.51
CA ILE A 340 0.97 -15.83 30.34
C ILE A 340 -0.49 -15.69 30.79
N VAL A 341 -0.92 -16.48 31.77
CA VAL A 341 -2.30 -16.53 32.29
C VAL A 341 -2.56 -15.46 33.35
N GLY A 342 -1.53 -15.09 34.12
CA GLY A 342 -1.54 -14.00 35.10
C GLY A 342 -1.48 -12.62 34.46
N LEU A 343 -1.20 -12.53 33.15
CA LEU A 343 -1.69 -11.40 32.36
C LEU A 343 -3.20 -11.45 32.42
N ARG A 344 -3.79 -10.44 33.08
CA ARG A 344 -5.23 -10.41 33.31
C ARG A 344 -5.99 -10.72 32.02
N LEU A 345 -7.01 -11.55 32.13
CA LEU A 345 -7.93 -11.92 31.05
C LEU A 345 -8.37 -10.70 30.20
N THR A 346 -8.47 -9.52 30.83
CA THR A 346 -8.77 -8.24 30.19
C THR A 346 -7.75 -7.78 29.14
N PHE A 347 -6.46 -8.11 29.28
CA PHE A 347 -5.44 -7.85 28.26
C PHE A 347 -5.63 -8.73 27.03
N TRP A 348 -5.90 -10.02 27.25
CA TRP A 348 -6.20 -10.98 26.19
C TRP A 348 -7.49 -10.60 25.44
N ILE A 349 -8.55 -10.26 26.17
CA ILE A 349 -9.83 -9.81 25.60
C ILE A 349 -9.69 -8.48 24.86
N GLY A 350 -8.95 -7.51 25.39
CA GLY A 350 -8.85 -6.17 24.79
C GLY A 350 -8.03 -6.13 23.49
N PHE A 351 -6.96 -6.93 23.38
CA PHE A 351 -6.01 -6.83 22.26
C PHE A 351 -6.09 -8.02 21.28
N TYR A 352 -6.20 -9.25 21.80
CA TYR A 352 -6.08 -10.46 20.97
C TYR A 352 -7.43 -10.99 20.48
N VAL A 353 -8.48 -10.97 21.32
CA VAL A 353 -9.81 -11.44 20.89
C VAL A 353 -10.31 -10.72 19.65
N PRO A 354 -10.26 -9.38 19.54
CA PRO A 354 -10.81 -8.77 18.34
C PRO A 354 -9.87 -9.02 17.14
N LEU A 355 -8.55 -9.23 17.35
CA LEU A 355 -7.64 -9.68 16.28
C LEU A 355 -8.05 -11.05 15.73
N LEU A 356 -8.38 -11.99 16.62
CA LEU A 356 -8.91 -13.29 16.26
C LEU A 356 -10.25 -13.17 15.52
N VAL A 357 -11.16 -12.28 15.95
CA VAL A 357 -12.42 -12.02 15.25
C VAL A 357 -12.18 -11.56 13.81
N GLU A 358 -11.21 -10.68 13.56
CA GLU A 358 -10.86 -10.27 12.18
C GLU A 358 -10.26 -11.42 11.36
N HIS A 359 -9.52 -12.34 11.98
CA HIS A 359 -9.03 -13.54 11.30
C HIS A 359 -10.18 -14.48 10.93
N VAL A 360 -11.10 -14.72 11.86
CA VAL A 360 -12.29 -15.55 11.63
C VAL A 360 -13.17 -14.92 10.56
N ALA A 361 -13.42 -13.61 10.61
CA ALA A 361 -14.21 -12.90 9.62
C ALA A 361 -13.61 -13.04 8.21
N TYR A 362 -12.29 -12.90 8.07
CA TYR A 362 -11.62 -13.12 6.78
C TYR A 362 -11.72 -14.59 6.33
N GLY A 363 -11.54 -15.56 7.25
CA GLY A 363 -11.65 -16.98 6.93
C GLY A 363 -13.07 -17.44 6.58
N VAL A 364 -14.10 -16.80 7.12
CA VAL A 364 -15.50 -17.07 6.73
C VAL A 364 -15.74 -16.68 5.28
N VAL A 365 -15.16 -15.58 4.81
CA VAL A 365 -15.23 -15.15 3.40
C VAL A 365 -14.36 -16.05 2.52
N HIS A 366 -13.12 -16.32 2.95
CA HIS A 366 -12.14 -17.11 2.19
C HIS A 366 -11.82 -18.41 2.92
N ARG A 367 -12.61 -19.48 2.69
CA ARG A 367 -12.54 -20.72 3.48
C ARG A 367 -11.17 -21.38 3.50
N TRP A 368 -10.39 -21.26 2.43
CA TRP A 368 -9.02 -21.78 2.36
C TRP A 368 -8.08 -21.17 3.42
N TYR A 369 -8.36 -19.94 3.87
CA TYR A 369 -7.55 -19.21 4.84
C TYR A 369 -7.42 -19.94 6.19
N PHE A 370 -8.45 -20.69 6.60
CA PHE A 370 -8.41 -21.42 7.88
C PHE A 370 -7.27 -22.44 7.95
N ARG A 371 -6.83 -22.99 6.80
CA ARG A 371 -5.66 -23.88 6.73
C ARG A 371 -4.35 -23.17 7.13
N HIS A 372 -4.30 -21.85 6.97
CA HIS A 372 -3.11 -21.04 7.24
C HIS A 372 -3.26 -20.17 8.50
N LEU A 373 -4.36 -20.30 9.25
CA LEU A 373 -4.65 -19.45 10.41
C LEU A 373 -3.52 -19.47 11.45
N GLY A 374 -2.95 -20.65 11.75
CA GLY A 374 -1.82 -20.76 12.68
C GLY A 374 -0.58 -20.00 12.20
N ALA A 375 -0.25 -20.11 10.91
CA ALA A 375 0.87 -19.39 10.30
C ALA A 375 0.65 -17.87 10.33
N GLN A 376 -0.58 -17.40 10.14
CA GLN A 376 -0.93 -15.98 10.21
C GLN A 376 -0.76 -15.40 11.61
N ILE A 377 -1.26 -16.12 12.62
CA ILE A 377 -1.10 -15.71 14.03
C ILE A 377 0.38 -15.65 14.41
N LEU A 378 1.16 -16.67 14.01
CA LEU A 378 2.61 -16.68 14.24
C LEU A 378 3.30 -15.52 13.52
N LYS A 379 2.93 -15.25 12.27
CA LYS A 379 3.47 -14.14 11.49
C LYS A 379 3.13 -12.79 12.13
N ASP A 380 1.92 -12.60 12.66
CA ASP A 380 1.53 -11.34 13.31
C ASP A 380 2.30 -11.13 14.62
N PHE A 381 2.54 -12.21 15.37
CA PHE A 381 3.44 -12.19 16.52
C PHE A 381 4.87 -11.81 16.12
N ILE A 382 5.45 -12.50 15.13
CA ILE A 382 6.80 -12.22 14.63
C ILE A 382 6.90 -10.77 14.13
N GLN A 383 5.89 -10.31 13.40
CA GLN A 383 5.86 -8.97 12.83
C GLN A 383 5.83 -7.89 13.92
N GLN A 384 5.00 -8.10 14.95
CA GLN A 384 4.78 -7.16 16.03
C GLN A 384 6.02 -7.03 16.95
N TYR A 385 6.68 -8.14 17.28
CA TYR A 385 7.76 -8.15 18.27
C TYR A 385 9.16 -8.09 17.66
N PHE A 386 9.41 -8.72 16.52
CA PHE A 386 10.77 -8.85 15.96
C PHE A 386 10.97 -7.99 14.72
N VAL A 387 10.10 -8.14 13.71
CA VAL A 387 10.24 -7.40 12.44
C VAL A 387 10.16 -5.90 12.69
N SER A 388 9.28 -5.47 13.59
CA SER A 388 9.18 -4.05 13.89
C SER A 388 10.48 -3.52 14.50
N VAL A 389 11.08 -4.20 15.48
CA VAL A 389 12.36 -3.75 16.07
C VAL A 389 13.45 -3.71 15.00
N TYR A 390 13.61 -4.81 14.27
CA TYR A 390 14.61 -4.93 13.22
C TYR A 390 14.50 -3.82 12.16
N THR A 391 13.28 -3.53 11.69
CA THR A 391 13.05 -2.46 10.70
C THR A 391 13.25 -1.06 11.27
N THR A 392 13.06 -0.85 12.58
CA THR A 392 13.39 0.42 13.25
C THR A 392 14.90 0.63 13.34
N LEU A 393 15.68 -0.42 13.59
CA LEU A 393 17.14 -0.34 13.64
C LEU A 393 17.79 -0.24 12.24
N THR A 394 17.09 -0.71 11.20
CA THR A 394 17.60 -0.76 9.82
C THR A 394 16.95 0.25 8.89
N LEU A 395 16.46 1.39 9.39
CA LEU A 395 15.83 2.44 8.57
C LEU A 395 16.75 3.05 7.50
N HIS A 396 18.06 2.83 7.57
CA HIS A 396 19.01 3.29 6.56
C HIS A 396 19.00 2.40 5.29
N ALA A 397 18.53 1.16 5.36
CA ALA A 397 18.59 0.18 4.28
C ALA A 397 17.39 0.29 3.32
N ASN A 398 17.44 1.30 2.42
CA ASN A 398 16.32 1.72 1.55
C ASN A 398 16.54 1.48 0.04
N HIS A 399 17.05 0.30 -0.32
CA HIS A 399 17.23 -0.08 -1.74
C HIS A 399 15.90 -0.49 -2.41
N TRP A 400 15.80 -0.27 -3.73
CA TRP A 400 14.69 -0.71 -4.55
C TRP A 400 15.02 -2.07 -5.20
N GLY A 401 14.01 -2.94 -5.33
CA GLY A 401 14.17 -4.34 -5.77
C GLY A 401 14.37 -5.34 -4.62
N SER A 402 13.96 -6.59 -4.85
CA SER A 402 14.29 -7.75 -4.00
C SER A 402 15.43 -8.59 -4.57
N ARG A 403 15.89 -8.23 -5.78
CA ARG A 403 16.97 -8.84 -6.54
C ARG A 403 18.19 -7.93 -6.38
N GLU A 404 19.35 -8.51 -6.13
CA GLU A 404 20.62 -7.79 -6.16
C GLU A 404 20.77 -7.21 -7.58
N VAL A 405 21.03 -5.90 -7.65
CA VAL A 405 21.29 -5.20 -8.91
C VAL A 405 22.77 -5.23 -9.16
#